data_AF-A0A936XZB6-F1
#
_entry.id   AF-A0A936XZB6-F1
#
_cell.length_a   1.000
_cell.length_b   1.000
_cell.length_c   1.000
_cell.angle_alpha   90.00
_cell.angle_beta   90.00
_cell.angle_gamma   90.00
#
_symmetry.space_group_name_H-M   'P 1'
#
loop_
_entity.id
_entity.type
_entity.pdbx_description
1 polymer ?
#
loop_
_entity_poly.entity_id
_entity_poly.type
_entity_poly.pdbx_seq_one_letter_code
_entity_poly.pdbx_strand_id
1 'polypeptide(L)'
;MRYHLPAYKKLYLLLYFLFISAFFLNAQTLTLYSFPPPHPYRWQNPHRLLMSTIRNYYSKPNYQPRRILGHMVIELKKDSAIHLAGMVSDEMGNLKNSIVKDKIGLGILFKVVKGHLEETSQVQKELQIRTETSGAAFVTFRISDTAYNYLLTYIDSFKMKGYDRLYNGANLPRAGKGCGCTAFGISFLELINALDAEFRDKWAVQVKVPEKLIADSAKKKKISLRRIFFTFNWAKKKQPYQPLTLYEPYLIYKWVNSIWENEQNNPETPYQFIKKGEARGVLIDCMKCFPLAPMFTR
;
A
#
# COMPACT_ATOMS: atom_id res chain seq x y z
N MET A 1 29.33 29.59 -43.51
CA MET A 1 29.08 30.87 -42.82
C MET A 1 28.91 30.59 -41.33
N ARG A 2 29.93 30.87 -40.50
CA ARG A 2 29.86 30.64 -39.04
C ARG A 2 29.32 31.91 -38.39
N TYR A 3 28.08 31.88 -37.93
CA TYR A 3 27.50 33.00 -37.19
C TYR A 3 28.11 33.05 -35.79
N HIS A 4 29.04 34.00 -35.58
CA HIS A 4 29.54 34.33 -34.25
C HIS A 4 28.45 35.07 -33.48
N LEU A 5 27.78 34.37 -32.56
CA LEU A 5 26.91 35.01 -31.57
C LEU A 5 27.74 35.91 -30.65
N PRO A 6 27.35 37.18 -30.46
CA PRO A 6 28.07 38.12 -29.60
C PRO A 6 28.05 37.67 -28.14
N ALA A 7 29.13 37.95 -27.42
CA ALA A 7 29.42 37.40 -26.09
C ALA A 7 28.28 37.61 -25.06
N TYR A 8 27.56 38.73 -25.12
CA TYR A 8 26.44 39.01 -24.23
C TYR A 8 25.24 38.06 -24.42
N LYS A 9 24.96 37.59 -25.65
CA LYS A 9 23.87 36.62 -25.90
C LYS A 9 24.17 35.24 -25.32
N LYS A 10 25.46 34.85 -25.27
CA LYS A 10 25.90 33.62 -24.59
C LYS A 10 25.74 33.72 -23.08
N LEU A 11 25.98 34.91 -22.50
CA LEU A 11 25.79 35.16 -21.07
C LEU A 11 24.31 35.10 -20.67
N TYR A 12 23.41 35.66 -21.47
CA TYR A 12 21.95 35.55 -21.22
C TYR A 12 21.44 34.12 -21.34
N LEU A 13 21.91 33.34 -22.31
CA LEU A 13 21.56 31.91 -22.44
C LEU A 13 22.06 31.08 -21.25
N LEU A 14 23.25 31.38 -20.73
CA LEU A 14 23.84 30.70 -19.57
C LEU A 14 23.12 31.09 -18.27
N LEU A 15 22.79 32.37 -18.09
CA LEU A 15 21.98 32.85 -16.96
C LEU A 15 20.55 32.31 -17.01
N TYR A 16 19.95 32.19 -18.19
CA TYR A 16 18.63 31.57 -18.38
C TYR A 16 18.66 30.07 -18.06
N PHE A 17 19.72 29.35 -18.46
CA PHE A 17 19.94 27.95 -18.08
C PHE A 17 20.18 27.78 -16.57
N LEU A 18 20.92 28.69 -15.93
CA LEU A 18 21.16 28.70 -14.48
C LEU A 18 19.90 29.08 -13.68
N PHE A 19 19.04 29.94 -14.22
CA PHE A 19 17.74 30.25 -13.61
C PHE A 19 16.77 29.07 -13.71
N ILE A 20 16.77 28.34 -14.84
CA ILE A 20 15.94 27.14 -15.00
C ILE A 20 16.47 25.99 -14.13
N SER A 21 17.78 25.85 -13.95
CA SER A 21 18.34 24.81 -13.07
C SER A 21 18.10 25.06 -11.58
N ALA A 22 17.94 26.32 -11.16
CA ALA A 22 17.59 26.68 -9.77
C ALA A 22 16.13 26.40 -9.40
N PHE A 23 15.25 26.12 -10.37
CA PHE A 23 13.85 25.75 -10.12
C PHE A 23 13.59 24.24 -10.02
N PHE A 24 14.63 23.41 -10.11
CA PHE A 24 14.56 22.07 -9.52
C PHE A 24 14.67 22.19 -7.99
N LEU A 25 13.71 22.91 -7.38
CA LEU A 25 13.35 22.73 -5.99
C LEU A 25 13.23 21.22 -5.76
N ASN A 26 13.94 20.71 -4.75
CA ASN A 26 13.89 19.31 -4.33
C ASN A 26 12.45 18.94 -4.00
N ALA A 27 11.72 18.42 -4.98
CA ALA A 27 10.31 18.15 -4.82
C ALA A 27 10.11 17.07 -3.75
N GLN A 28 9.19 17.33 -2.83
CA GLN A 28 8.84 16.38 -1.78
C GLN A 28 8.02 15.26 -2.39
N THR A 29 8.22 14.04 -1.92
CA THR A 29 7.51 12.89 -2.46
C THR A 29 6.93 11.99 -1.39
N LEU A 30 5.74 11.48 -1.67
CA LEU A 30 5.18 10.29 -1.03
C LEU A 30 5.30 9.12 -2.02
N THR A 31 6.05 8.08 -1.70
CA THR A 31 6.08 6.85 -2.51
C THR A 31 5.40 5.72 -1.76
N LEU A 32 4.48 5.03 -2.45
CA LEU A 32 3.89 3.76 -2.00
C LEU A 32 4.63 2.62 -2.72
N TYR A 33 5.42 1.85 -1.99
CA TYR A 33 6.02 0.62 -2.49
C TYR A 33 5.11 -0.56 -2.20
N SER A 34 4.82 -1.35 -3.23
CA SER A 34 4.04 -2.56 -3.14
C SER A 34 4.90 -3.80 -3.38
N PHE A 35 4.92 -4.68 -2.40
CA PHE A 35 5.59 -5.98 -2.46
C PHE A 35 4.51 -7.05 -2.66
N PRO A 36 4.48 -7.73 -3.81
CA PRO A 36 3.48 -8.75 -4.05
C PRO A 36 3.74 -9.99 -3.16
N PRO A 37 2.68 -10.74 -2.79
CA PRO A 37 2.84 -12.08 -2.28
C PRO A 37 3.47 -13.01 -3.34
N PRO A 38 4.02 -14.16 -2.95
CA PRO A 38 4.57 -15.14 -3.91
C PRO A 38 3.57 -15.55 -5.02
N HIS A 39 2.29 -15.62 -4.68
CA HIS A 39 1.21 -15.86 -5.63
C HIS A 39 -0.02 -14.99 -5.32
N PRO A 40 -0.84 -14.64 -6.32
CA PRO A 40 -2.03 -13.83 -6.12
C PRO A 40 -3.05 -14.49 -5.19
N TYR A 41 -3.70 -13.70 -4.32
CA TYR A 41 -4.87 -14.16 -3.59
C TYR A 41 -6.10 -14.25 -4.50
N ARG A 42 -6.89 -15.31 -4.34
CA ARG A 42 -8.03 -15.60 -5.21
C ARG A 42 -9.34 -15.29 -4.53
N TRP A 43 -9.75 -14.02 -4.60
CA TRP A 43 -10.95 -13.49 -3.95
C TRP A 43 -12.29 -13.83 -4.63
N GLN A 44 -12.33 -14.74 -5.61
CA GLN A 44 -13.60 -15.06 -6.29
C GLN A 44 -14.60 -15.76 -5.36
N ASN A 45 -14.12 -16.56 -4.39
CA ASN A 45 -14.96 -17.20 -3.36
C ASN A 45 -14.12 -17.67 -2.15
N PRO A 46 -14.75 -18.03 -1.01
CA PRO A 46 -14.05 -18.47 0.19
C PRO A 46 -13.11 -19.66 -0.01
N HIS A 47 -13.54 -20.67 -0.79
CA HIS A 47 -12.71 -21.84 -1.11
C HIS A 47 -11.41 -21.43 -1.83
N ARG A 48 -11.52 -20.63 -2.89
CA ARG A 48 -10.38 -20.18 -3.68
C ARG A 48 -9.44 -19.29 -2.87
N LEU A 49 -9.99 -18.44 -2.01
CA LEU A 49 -9.19 -17.63 -1.08
C LEU A 49 -8.36 -18.54 -0.18
N LEU A 50 -9.00 -19.50 0.50
CA LEU A 50 -8.32 -20.49 1.35
C LEU A 50 -7.22 -21.24 0.61
N MET A 51 -7.49 -21.75 -0.61
CA MET A 51 -6.49 -22.45 -1.41
C MET A 51 -5.30 -21.55 -1.76
N SER A 52 -5.55 -20.31 -2.16
CA SER A 52 -4.48 -19.35 -2.45
C SER A 52 -3.67 -18.95 -1.21
N THR A 53 -4.31 -18.87 -0.04
CA THR A 53 -3.63 -18.65 1.24
C THR A 53 -2.72 -19.81 1.61
N ILE A 54 -3.21 -21.05 1.47
CA ILE A 54 -2.41 -22.26 1.70
C ILE A 54 -1.21 -22.28 0.75
N ARG A 55 -1.44 -22.04 -0.55
CA ARG A 55 -0.35 -21.97 -1.54
C ARG A 55 0.72 -20.98 -1.11
N ASN A 56 0.35 -19.74 -0.81
CA ASN A 56 1.29 -18.71 -0.35
C ASN A 56 2.01 -19.08 0.96
N TYR A 57 1.34 -19.77 1.88
CA TYR A 57 1.92 -20.24 3.14
C TYR A 57 2.97 -21.35 2.95
N TYR A 58 2.92 -22.11 1.86
CA TYR A 58 3.93 -23.12 1.55
C TYR A 58 4.96 -22.69 0.50
N SER A 59 4.73 -21.58 -0.22
CA SER A 59 5.71 -21.01 -1.14
C SER A 59 6.97 -20.54 -0.43
N LYS A 60 8.14 -20.86 -0.99
CA LYS A 60 9.46 -20.40 -0.52
C LYS A 60 10.04 -19.42 -1.55
N PRO A 61 9.64 -18.13 -1.53
CA PRO A 61 10.21 -17.15 -2.46
C PRO A 61 11.70 -16.94 -2.15
N ASN A 62 12.46 -16.55 -3.17
CA ASN A 62 13.90 -16.28 -3.04
C ASN A 62 14.21 -14.94 -2.33
N TYR A 63 13.19 -14.16 -1.97
CA TYR A 63 13.33 -12.86 -1.31
C TYR A 63 13.05 -12.95 0.19
N GLN A 64 13.93 -12.32 0.97
CA GLN A 64 13.77 -12.14 2.42
C GLN A 64 13.62 -10.64 2.75
N PRO A 65 12.80 -10.29 3.76
CA PRO A 65 11.90 -11.16 4.50
C PRO A 65 10.73 -11.66 3.66
N ARG A 66 10.22 -12.83 4.03
CA ARG A 66 9.07 -13.45 3.37
C ARG A 66 7.76 -12.72 3.71
N ARG A 67 7.18 -12.03 2.74
CA ARG A 67 5.88 -11.34 2.85
C ARG A 67 4.74 -12.21 2.28
N ILE A 68 4.22 -13.16 3.08
CA ILE A 68 3.19 -14.13 2.63
C ILE A 68 1.92 -13.43 2.14
N LEU A 69 1.51 -12.34 2.80
CA LEU A 69 0.32 -11.55 2.44
C LEU A 69 0.60 -10.48 1.37
N GLY A 70 1.85 -10.37 0.91
CA GLY A 70 2.37 -9.13 0.34
C GLY A 70 2.64 -8.11 1.45
N HIS A 71 3.13 -6.94 1.06
CA HIS A 71 3.42 -5.85 1.98
C HIS A 71 3.37 -4.50 1.28
N MET A 72 3.09 -3.45 2.05
CA MET A 72 3.19 -2.09 1.56
C MET A 72 4.02 -1.25 2.53
N VAL A 73 4.88 -0.44 1.94
CA VAL A 73 5.74 0.52 2.62
C VAL A 73 5.46 1.90 2.05
N ILE A 74 5.42 2.90 2.92
CA ILE A 74 5.46 4.31 2.51
C ILE A 74 6.88 4.86 2.64
N GLU A 75 7.21 5.81 1.78
CA GLU A 75 8.39 6.66 1.86
C GLU A 75 7.92 8.11 1.78
N LEU A 76 8.20 8.89 2.82
CA LEU A 76 8.16 10.34 2.75
C LEU A 76 9.58 10.85 2.58
N LYS A 77 9.81 11.60 1.50
CA LYS A 77 11.12 12.17 1.19
C LYS A 77 11.03 13.67 0.98
N LYS A 78 11.98 14.40 1.58
CA LYS A 78 12.23 15.83 1.38
C LYS A 78 13.73 16.05 1.50
N ASP A 79 14.36 16.60 0.46
CA ASP A 79 15.82 16.75 0.38
C ASP A 79 16.55 15.42 0.65
N SER A 80 17.43 15.38 1.66
CA SER A 80 18.11 14.19 2.16
C SER A 80 17.33 13.41 3.22
N ALA A 81 16.25 13.97 3.76
CA ALA A 81 15.44 13.32 4.79
C ALA A 81 14.52 12.26 4.16
N ILE A 82 14.56 11.05 4.72
CA ILE A 82 13.79 9.89 4.29
C ILE A 82 13.12 9.26 5.51
N HIS A 83 11.80 9.10 5.45
CA HIS A 83 11.02 8.34 6.43
C HIS A 83 10.37 7.16 5.73
N LEU A 84 10.78 5.95 6.11
CA LEU A 84 10.17 4.71 5.64
C LEU A 84 9.36 4.08 6.77
N ALA A 85 8.13 3.66 6.47
CA ALA A 85 7.27 2.99 7.43
C ALA A 85 6.33 1.99 6.76
N GLY A 86 6.02 0.90 7.46
CA GLY A 86 5.02 -0.08 7.08
C GLY A 86 4.41 -0.70 8.32
N MET A 87 3.10 -0.96 8.31
CA MET A 87 2.44 -1.65 9.44
C MET A 87 2.65 -3.16 9.34
N VAL A 88 3.09 -3.79 10.42
CA VAL A 88 3.25 -5.24 10.52
C VAL A 88 2.58 -5.81 11.77
N SER A 89 2.34 -7.12 11.75
CA SER A 89 1.78 -7.88 12.88
C SER A 89 2.90 -8.58 13.65
N ASP A 90 2.92 -8.42 14.97
CA ASP A 90 3.80 -9.16 15.89
C ASP A 90 3.37 -10.62 16.01
N GLU A 91 2.10 -10.90 15.74
CA GLU A 91 1.48 -12.19 16.02
C GLU A 91 1.28 -13.08 14.79
N MET A 92 1.99 -12.82 13.67
CA MET A 92 1.76 -13.55 12.42
C MET A 92 1.91 -15.08 12.58
N GLY A 93 2.84 -15.52 13.43
CA GLY A 93 3.01 -16.94 13.79
C GLY A 93 1.84 -17.53 14.59
N ASN A 94 1.18 -16.70 15.41
CA ASN A 94 0.03 -17.10 16.24
C ASN A 94 -1.29 -17.10 15.47
N LEU A 95 -1.39 -16.35 14.36
CA LEU A 95 -2.60 -16.36 13.52
C LEU A 95 -2.95 -17.75 13.00
N LYS A 96 -1.95 -18.59 12.72
CA LYS A 96 -2.14 -20.00 12.35
C LYS A 96 -2.91 -20.76 13.44
N ASN A 97 -2.51 -20.59 14.70
CA ASN A 97 -3.18 -21.23 15.83
C ASN A 97 -4.62 -20.74 15.94
N SER A 98 -4.89 -19.46 15.72
CA SER A 98 -6.26 -18.95 15.72
C SER A 98 -7.14 -19.54 14.61
N ILE A 99 -6.61 -19.71 13.41
CA ILE A 99 -7.36 -20.30 12.31
C ILE A 99 -7.63 -21.80 12.57
N VAL A 100 -6.62 -22.55 13.03
CA VAL A 100 -6.69 -24.01 13.13
C VAL A 100 -7.25 -24.50 14.47
N LYS A 101 -6.71 -24.00 15.59
CA LYS A 101 -7.06 -24.41 16.95
C LYS A 101 -8.31 -23.68 17.45
N ASP A 102 -8.30 -22.35 17.36
CA ASP A 102 -9.42 -21.53 17.85
C ASP A 102 -10.62 -21.59 16.88
N LYS A 103 -10.39 -22.06 15.65
CA LYS A 103 -11.41 -22.24 14.60
C LYS A 103 -12.18 -20.94 14.37
N ILE A 104 -11.47 -19.83 14.18
CA ILE A 104 -12.12 -18.51 13.97
C ILE A 104 -12.66 -18.31 12.53
N GLY A 105 -12.38 -19.24 11.63
CA GLY A 105 -12.80 -19.17 10.23
C GLY A 105 -12.28 -17.92 9.51
N LEU A 106 -13.14 -17.30 8.70
CA LEU A 106 -12.86 -16.01 8.06
C LEU A 106 -12.95 -14.82 9.03
N GLY A 107 -13.29 -15.06 10.31
CA GLY A 107 -13.20 -14.04 11.36
C GLY A 107 -11.78 -13.50 11.54
N ILE A 108 -10.76 -14.24 11.09
CA ILE A 108 -9.37 -13.76 11.06
C ILE A 108 -9.21 -12.44 10.30
N LEU A 109 -10.02 -12.20 9.26
CA LEU A 109 -9.96 -10.97 8.46
C LEU A 109 -10.32 -9.71 9.27
N PHE A 110 -11.02 -9.89 10.40
CA PHE A 110 -11.48 -8.79 11.26
C PHE A 110 -10.81 -8.80 12.64
N LYS A 111 -9.94 -9.78 12.91
CA LYS A 111 -9.30 -9.93 14.21
C LYS A 111 -8.25 -8.82 14.39
N VAL A 112 -8.35 -8.10 15.51
CA VAL A 112 -7.31 -7.20 15.97
C VAL A 112 -6.22 -8.00 16.66
N VAL A 113 -4.98 -7.77 16.24
CA VAL A 113 -3.77 -8.32 16.86
C VAL A 113 -2.76 -7.22 17.09
N LYS A 114 -1.77 -7.51 17.95
CA LYS A 114 -0.67 -6.59 18.19
C LYS A 114 0.15 -6.37 16.91
N GLY A 115 0.45 -5.11 16.63
CA GLY A 115 1.32 -4.70 15.54
C GLY A 115 2.33 -3.63 15.96
N HIS A 116 3.11 -3.19 14.98
CA HIS A 116 3.97 -2.01 15.07
C HIS A 116 4.23 -1.43 13.68
N LEU A 117 4.77 -0.20 13.64
CA LEU A 117 5.39 0.38 12.46
C LEU A 117 6.85 -0.07 12.36
N GLU A 118 7.24 -0.58 11.20
CA GLU A 118 8.62 -0.99 10.94
C GLU A 118 9.60 0.19 10.98
N GLU A 119 10.83 -0.10 11.39
CA GLU A 119 11.91 0.88 11.44
C GLU A 119 12.48 1.17 10.05
N THR A 120 12.80 2.43 9.77
CA THR A 120 13.29 2.88 8.45
C THR A 120 14.51 2.08 7.97
N SER A 121 15.46 1.78 8.86
CA SER A 121 16.69 1.04 8.51
C SER A 121 16.43 -0.42 8.10
N GLN A 122 15.39 -1.06 8.67
CA GLN A 122 15.00 -2.42 8.32
C GLN A 122 14.31 -2.43 6.95
N VAL A 123 13.39 -1.48 6.76
CA VAL A 123 12.63 -1.34 5.52
C VAL A 123 13.54 -0.99 4.34
N GLN A 124 14.53 -0.11 4.55
CA GLN A 124 15.46 0.31 3.52
C GLN A 124 16.25 -0.86 2.90
N LYS A 125 16.71 -1.80 3.73
CA LYS A 125 17.43 -2.99 3.26
C LYS A 125 16.56 -3.90 2.41
N GLU A 126 15.33 -4.18 2.85
CA GLU A 126 14.37 -4.97 2.06
C GLU A 126 14.01 -4.27 0.76
N LEU A 127 13.78 -2.96 0.82
CA LEU A 127 13.43 -2.16 -0.34
C LEU A 127 14.52 -2.21 -1.40
N GLN A 128 15.79 -2.07 -1.02
CA GLN A 128 16.92 -2.21 -1.94
C GLN A 128 16.88 -3.56 -2.67
N ILE A 129 16.83 -4.67 -1.93
CA ILE A 129 16.79 -6.02 -2.51
C ILE A 129 15.63 -6.20 -3.48
N ARG A 130 14.43 -5.72 -3.10
CA ARG A 130 13.22 -5.90 -3.91
C ARG A 130 13.19 -5.02 -5.16
N THR A 131 13.76 -3.82 -5.07
CA THR A 131 13.86 -2.91 -6.22
C THR A 131 14.91 -3.38 -7.22
N GLU A 132 16.00 -3.99 -6.77
CA GLU A 132 17.02 -4.60 -7.64
C GLU A 132 16.51 -5.85 -8.40
N THR A 133 15.43 -6.48 -7.96
CA THR A 133 15.00 -7.81 -8.45
C THR A 133 13.57 -7.88 -9.01
N SER A 134 12.96 -6.74 -9.39
CA SER A 134 11.55 -6.61 -9.82
C SER A 134 10.51 -7.11 -8.79
N GLY A 135 10.95 -7.42 -7.57
CA GLY A 135 10.16 -7.90 -6.44
C GLY A 135 9.36 -6.81 -5.73
N ALA A 136 9.30 -5.62 -6.33
CA ALA A 136 8.50 -4.47 -5.94
C ALA A 136 8.01 -3.71 -7.17
N ALA A 137 6.90 -2.99 -6.99
CA ALA A 137 6.47 -1.92 -7.87
C ALA A 137 6.09 -0.72 -7.00
N PHE A 138 6.06 0.49 -7.56
CA PHE A 138 5.82 1.68 -6.74
C PHE A 138 5.04 2.79 -7.45
N VAL A 139 4.38 3.62 -6.64
CA VAL A 139 3.67 4.81 -7.08
C VAL A 139 4.22 5.98 -6.28
N THR A 140 4.83 6.95 -6.97
CA THR A 140 5.36 8.16 -6.37
C THR A 140 4.42 9.32 -6.65
N PHE A 141 4.11 10.08 -5.61
CA PHE A 141 3.33 11.29 -5.67
C PHE A 141 4.26 12.45 -5.37
N ARG A 142 4.38 13.40 -6.30
CA ARG A 142 5.02 14.68 -6.03
C ARG A 142 4.05 15.53 -5.21
N ILE A 143 4.43 15.95 -4.01
CA ILE A 143 3.53 16.61 -3.06
C ILE A 143 4.10 17.96 -2.60
N SER A 144 3.23 18.85 -2.12
CA SER A 144 3.64 20.14 -1.57
C SER A 144 4.32 20.01 -0.20
N ASP A 145 5.07 21.03 0.22
CA ASP A 145 5.63 21.12 1.57
C ASP A 145 4.56 21.01 2.67
N THR A 146 3.40 21.63 2.45
CA THR A 146 2.27 21.55 3.38
C THR A 146 1.77 20.11 3.53
N ALA A 147 1.62 19.40 2.40
CA ALA A 147 1.23 17.99 2.42
C ALA A 147 2.29 17.11 3.10
N TYR A 148 3.58 17.32 2.80
CA TYR A 148 4.68 16.60 3.44
C TYR A 148 4.66 16.74 4.96
N ASN A 149 4.60 17.97 5.47
CA ASN A 149 4.59 18.24 6.92
C ASN A 149 3.34 17.66 7.60
N TYR A 150 2.18 17.70 6.93
CA TYR A 150 0.95 17.13 7.44
C TYR A 150 1.01 15.59 7.54
N LEU A 151 1.57 14.94 6.52
CA LEU A 151 1.78 13.48 6.51
C LEU A 151 2.83 13.03 7.52
N LEU A 152 3.88 13.82 7.74
CA LEU A 152 4.86 13.55 8.80
C LEU A 152 4.21 13.63 10.19
N THR A 153 3.44 14.70 10.43
CA THR A 153 2.66 14.87 11.67
C THR A 153 1.67 13.72 11.89
N TYR A 154 1.12 13.16 10.81
CA TYR A 154 0.25 11.99 10.89
C TYR A 154 0.98 10.76 11.42
N ILE A 155 2.19 10.47 10.95
CA ILE A 155 2.99 9.34 11.46
C ILE A 155 3.22 9.48 12.97
N ASP A 156 3.65 10.66 13.42
CA ASP A 156 3.95 10.92 14.83
C ASP A 156 2.68 10.82 15.69
N SER A 157 1.58 11.40 15.22
CA SER A 157 0.29 11.34 15.90
C SER A 157 -0.28 9.92 15.95
N PHE A 158 -0.07 9.12 14.90
CA PHE A 158 -0.51 7.74 14.82
C PHE A 158 0.20 6.88 15.88
N LYS A 159 1.52 7.06 16.03
CA LYS A 159 2.33 6.42 17.10
C LYS A 159 1.94 6.92 18.48
N MET A 160 1.83 8.24 18.68
CA MET A 160 1.49 8.84 19.97
C MET A 160 0.12 8.37 20.49
N LYS A 161 -0.84 8.14 19.59
CA LYS A 161 -2.17 7.60 19.94
C LYS A 161 -2.19 6.08 20.12
N GLY A 162 -1.07 5.39 19.85
CA GLY A 162 -0.95 3.94 19.94
C GLY A 162 -1.68 3.18 18.82
N TYR A 163 -2.02 3.84 17.72
CA TYR A 163 -2.72 3.20 16.60
C TYR A 163 -1.81 2.26 15.80
N ASP A 164 -0.50 2.48 15.87
CA ASP A 164 0.55 1.58 15.38
C ASP A 164 0.54 0.20 16.05
N ARG A 165 -0.10 0.08 17.22
CA ARG A 165 -0.20 -1.19 17.97
C ARG A 165 -1.35 -2.08 17.51
N LEU A 166 -2.20 -1.59 16.61
CA LEU A 166 -3.45 -2.24 16.20
C LEU A 166 -3.36 -2.71 14.74
N TYR A 167 -2.99 -3.97 14.54
CA TYR A 167 -2.97 -4.60 13.21
C TYR A 167 -4.24 -5.41 12.98
N ASN A 168 -4.94 -5.18 11.87
CA ASN A 168 -6.14 -5.93 11.46
C ASN A 168 -6.54 -5.67 10.01
N GLY A 169 -7.51 -6.43 9.50
CA GLY A 169 -8.13 -6.19 8.19
C GLY A 169 -9.40 -5.32 8.23
N ALA A 170 -9.75 -4.69 9.36
CA ALA A 170 -10.82 -3.70 9.38
C ALA A 170 -10.43 -2.43 8.61
N ASN A 171 -9.12 -2.14 8.53
CA ASN A 171 -8.55 -1.14 7.63
C ASN A 171 -9.11 0.28 7.83
N LEU A 172 -9.23 0.70 9.09
CA LEU A 172 -9.75 2.02 9.48
C LEU A 172 -8.70 2.82 10.29
N PRO A 173 -7.54 3.14 9.70
CA PRO A 173 -6.44 3.80 10.40
C PRO A 173 -6.82 5.21 10.91
N ARG A 174 -7.54 6.00 10.10
CA ARG A 174 -7.99 7.35 10.47
C ARG A 174 -9.04 7.36 11.59
N ALA A 175 -9.77 6.26 11.77
CA ALA A 175 -10.69 6.10 12.90
C ALA A 175 -10.01 5.55 14.16
N GLY A 176 -8.70 5.27 14.11
CA GLY A 176 -7.97 4.67 15.24
C GLY A 176 -8.39 3.23 15.56
N LYS A 177 -9.01 2.52 14.62
CA LYS A 177 -9.49 1.15 14.80
C LYS A 177 -8.51 0.10 14.28
N GLY A 178 -7.28 0.51 13.96
CA GLY A 178 -6.21 -0.31 13.41
C GLY A 178 -6.30 -0.56 11.90
N CYS A 179 -5.22 -1.13 11.35
CA CYS A 179 -5.07 -1.32 9.90
C CYS A 179 -3.97 -2.33 9.55
N GLY A 180 -4.05 -2.90 8.34
CA GLY A 180 -2.92 -3.57 7.70
C GLY A 180 -1.97 -2.59 7.02
N CYS A 181 -0.86 -3.09 6.47
CA CYS A 181 0.16 -2.31 5.76
C CYS A 181 -0.41 -1.45 4.63
N THR A 182 -1.26 -2.02 3.79
CA THR A 182 -1.80 -1.29 2.62
C THR A 182 -2.78 -0.22 3.04
N ALA A 183 -3.68 -0.50 3.98
CA ALA A 183 -4.60 0.51 4.48
C ALA A 183 -3.87 1.67 5.18
N PHE A 184 -2.77 1.39 5.89
CA PHE A 184 -1.88 2.43 6.40
C PHE A 184 -1.36 3.31 5.26
N GLY A 185 -0.79 2.73 4.19
CA GLY A 185 -0.28 3.52 3.06
C GLY A 185 -1.37 4.30 2.31
N ILE A 186 -2.54 3.69 2.09
CA ILE A 186 -3.67 4.35 1.43
C ILE A 186 -4.20 5.54 2.23
N SER A 187 -4.12 5.49 3.58
CA SER A 187 -4.55 6.62 4.40
C SER A 187 -3.76 7.91 4.14
N PHE A 188 -2.52 7.81 3.65
CA PHE A 188 -1.74 8.99 3.24
C PHE A 188 -2.36 9.66 2.02
N LEU A 189 -2.81 8.87 1.04
CA LEU A 189 -3.51 9.40 -0.14
C LEU A 189 -4.86 10.02 0.23
N GLU A 190 -5.58 9.42 1.17
CA GLU A 190 -6.80 10.02 1.70
C GLU A 190 -6.51 11.37 2.37
N LEU A 191 -5.47 11.44 3.20
CA LEU A 191 -5.11 12.63 3.95
C LEU A 191 -4.70 13.81 3.07
N ILE A 192 -4.25 13.57 1.84
CA ILE A 192 -3.90 14.65 0.89
C ILE A 192 -4.91 14.77 -0.24
N ASN A 193 -6.06 14.07 -0.20
CA ASN A 193 -7.05 14.04 -1.27
C ASN A 193 -6.49 13.54 -2.64
N ALA A 194 -5.53 12.61 -2.62
CA ALA A 194 -4.95 12.00 -3.82
C ALA A 194 -5.49 10.59 -4.11
N LEU A 195 -6.42 10.07 -3.30
CA LEU A 195 -7.04 8.77 -3.53
C LEU A 195 -8.22 8.90 -4.51
N ASP A 196 -7.91 8.86 -5.80
CA ASP A 196 -8.88 8.98 -6.89
C ASP A 196 -9.79 7.74 -7.06
N ALA A 197 -10.73 7.84 -8.00
CA ALA A 197 -11.70 6.77 -8.28
C ALA A 197 -11.05 5.53 -8.90
N GLU A 198 -10.01 5.69 -9.71
CA GLU A 198 -9.30 4.58 -10.33
C GLU A 198 -8.62 3.73 -9.27
N PHE A 199 -7.88 4.35 -8.35
CA PHE A 199 -7.19 3.64 -7.28
C PHE A 199 -8.16 2.90 -6.37
N ARG A 200 -9.32 3.50 -6.07
CA ARG A 200 -10.38 2.85 -5.29
C ARG A 200 -10.93 1.61 -5.96
N ASP A 201 -11.06 1.62 -7.29
CA ASP A 201 -11.55 0.47 -8.07
C ASP A 201 -10.48 -0.59 -8.26
N LYS A 202 -9.29 -0.19 -8.71
CA LYS A 202 -8.23 -1.11 -9.16
C LYS A 202 -7.41 -1.72 -8.03
N TRP A 203 -7.27 -1.03 -6.91
CA TRP A 203 -6.37 -1.46 -5.82
C TRP A 203 -7.08 -2.20 -4.69
N ALA A 204 -8.42 -2.17 -4.68
CA ALA A 204 -9.23 -2.73 -3.62
C ALA A 204 -9.94 -4.03 -4.00
N VAL A 205 -10.11 -4.89 -3.02
CA VAL A 205 -11.05 -6.02 -3.04
C VAL A 205 -12.23 -5.67 -2.17
N GLN A 206 -13.43 -5.93 -2.69
CA GLN A 206 -14.68 -5.77 -1.98
C GLN A 206 -15.44 -7.10 -1.97
N VAL A 207 -15.66 -7.67 -0.79
CA VAL A 207 -16.38 -8.94 -0.63
C VAL A 207 -17.38 -8.88 0.51
N LYS A 208 -18.43 -9.69 0.39
CA LYS A 208 -19.45 -9.87 1.43
C LYS A 208 -19.17 -11.18 2.15
N VAL A 209 -18.45 -11.10 3.26
CA VAL A 209 -18.03 -12.29 4.02
C VAL A 209 -19.26 -12.88 4.72
N PRO A 210 -19.70 -14.11 4.40
CA PRO A 210 -20.87 -14.69 5.04
C PRO A 210 -20.67 -14.83 6.54
N GLU A 211 -21.63 -14.38 7.36
CA GLU A 211 -21.55 -14.53 8.83
C GLU A 211 -21.45 -16.00 9.27
N LYS A 212 -21.94 -16.93 8.44
CA LYS A 212 -21.78 -18.38 8.68
C LYS A 212 -20.32 -18.85 8.62
N LEU A 213 -19.40 -18.05 8.07
CA LEU A 213 -17.96 -18.31 8.00
C LEU A 213 -17.15 -17.50 9.01
N ILE A 214 -17.81 -16.65 9.81
CA ILE A 214 -17.20 -15.86 10.87
C ILE A 214 -17.55 -16.53 12.20
N ALA A 215 -16.54 -16.77 13.03
CA ALA A 215 -16.75 -17.24 14.39
C ALA A 215 -17.35 -16.13 15.25
N ASP A 216 -18.24 -16.51 16.16
CA ASP A 216 -18.92 -15.59 17.06
C ASP A 216 -18.58 -16.01 18.49
N SER A 217 -17.77 -15.19 19.17
CA SER A 217 -17.33 -15.45 20.54
C SER A 217 -18.50 -15.38 21.53
N ALA A 218 -19.43 -14.45 21.34
CA ALA A 218 -20.62 -14.31 22.19
C ALA A 218 -21.53 -15.56 22.09
N LYS A 219 -21.64 -16.15 20.89
CA LYS A 219 -22.41 -17.38 20.65
C LYS A 219 -21.59 -18.68 20.76
N LYS A 220 -20.33 -18.62 21.22
CA LYS A 220 -19.38 -19.76 21.27
C LYS A 220 -19.28 -20.55 19.94
N LYS A 221 -19.53 -19.90 18.81
CA LYS A 221 -19.63 -20.53 17.49
C LYS A 221 -18.25 -20.64 16.87
N LYS A 222 -17.76 -21.88 16.70
CA LYS A 222 -16.49 -22.19 16.02
C LYS A 222 -16.71 -22.51 14.53
N ILE A 223 -15.82 -22.04 13.68
CA ILE A 223 -15.81 -22.26 12.23
C ILE A 223 -14.52 -22.97 11.80
N SER A 224 -14.64 -24.23 11.40
CA SER A 224 -13.51 -24.99 10.89
C SER A 224 -13.14 -24.60 9.45
N LEU A 225 -11.88 -24.84 9.07
CA LEU A 225 -11.40 -24.68 7.69
C LEU A 225 -12.18 -25.53 6.69
N ARG A 226 -12.67 -26.71 7.10
CA ARG A 226 -13.53 -27.57 6.27
C ARG A 226 -14.78 -26.82 5.79
N ARG A 227 -15.38 -25.98 6.63
CA ARG A 227 -16.57 -25.19 6.25
C ARG A 227 -16.25 -24.16 5.18
N ILE A 228 -15.08 -23.52 5.26
CA ILE A 228 -14.61 -22.56 4.25
C ILE A 228 -14.30 -23.30 2.94
N PHE A 229 -13.63 -24.45 3.04
CA PHE A 229 -13.28 -25.30 1.90
C PHE A 229 -14.50 -25.68 1.06
N PHE A 230 -15.64 -25.99 1.67
CA PHE A 230 -16.87 -26.33 0.94
C PHE A 230 -17.78 -25.12 0.65
N THR A 231 -17.30 -23.88 0.82
CA THR A 231 -18.07 -22.68 0.48
C THR A 231 -17.55 -22.02 -0.79
N PHE A 232 -18.34 -22.11 -1.86
CA PHE A 232 -17.97 -21.67 -3.21
C PHE A 232 -18.54 -20.31 -3.62
N ASN A 233 -19.24 -19.62 -2.71
CA ASN A 233 -19.84 -18.32 -2.98
C ASN A 233 -19.67 -17.38 -1.78
N TRP A 234 -19.41 -16.10 -2.05
CA TRP A 234 -19.63 -15.02 -1.08
C TRP A 234 -21.12 -14.83 -0.80
N ALA A 235 -21.44 -14.04 0.21
CA ALA A 235 -22.84 -13.79 0.56
C ALA A 235 -23.56 -12.97 -0.53
N LYS A 236 -24.78 -13.38 -0.86
CA LYS A 236 -25.69 -12.61 -1.72
C LYS A 236 -26.34 -11.47 -0.93
N LYS A 237 -26.92 -10.46 -1.62
CA LYS A 237 -27.54 -9.27 -0.98
C LYS A 237 -28.54 -9.59 0.16
N LYS A 238 -29.30 -10.68 0.05
CA LYS A 238 -30.32 -11.11 1.04
C LYS A 238 -29.80 -12.02 2.16
N GLN A 239 -28.52 -12.39 2.15
CA GLN A 239 -27.93 -13.27 3.17
C GLN A 239 -27.22 -12.43 4.22
N PRO A 240 -27.13 -12.84 5.50
CA PRO A 240 -26.32 -12.13 6.50
C PRO A 240 -24.82 -12.14 6.14
N TYR A 241 -24.18 -10.97 6.18
CA TYR A 241 -22.77 -10.79 5.83
C TYR A 241 -22.11 -9.64 6.58
N GLN A 242 -20.80 -9.76 6.77
CA GLN A 242 -19.92 -8.65 7.13
C GLN A 242 -19.25 -8.10 5.86
N PRO A 243 -19.40 -6.80 5.53
CA PRO A 243 -18.67 -6.21 4.41
C PRO A 243 -17.17 -6.17 4.72
N LEU A 244 -16.36 -6.45 3.72
CA LEU A 244 -14.92 -6.30 3.78
C LEU A 244 -14.45 -5.54 2.55
N THR A 245 -13.77 -4.43 2.80
CA THR A 245 -12.99 -3.68 1.79
C THR A 245 -11.55 -3.68 2.24
N LEU A 246 -10.65 -4.13 1.37
CA LEU A 246 -9.22 -4.14 1.64
C LEU A 246 -8.45 -3.71 0.40
N TYR A 247 -7.43 -2.90 0.59
CA TYR A 247 -6.46 -2.64 -0.47
C TYR A 247 -5.42 -3.74 -0.46
N GLU A 248 -5.13 -4.33 -1.62
CA GLU A 248 -4.21 -5.47 -1.73
C GLU A 248 -2.90 -5.05 -2.42
N PRO A 249 -1.72 -5.32 -1.83
CA PRO A 249 -0.44 -5.00 -2.47
C PRO A 249 -0.33 -5.59 -3.88
N TYR A 250 -0.76 -6.83 -4.06
CA TYR A 250 -0.71 -7.48 -5.36
C TYR A 250 -1.46 -6.71 -6.45
N LEU A 251 -2.63 -6.14 -6.13
CA LEU A 251 -3.42 -5.38 -7.10
C LEU A 251 -2.73 -4.09 -7.52
N ILE A 252 -2.08 -3.41 -6.59
CA ILE A 252 -1.28 -2.21 -6.85
C ILE A 252 -0.06 -2.58 -7.70
N TYR A 253 0.64 -3.66 -7.34
CA TYR A 253 1.77 -4.17 -8.10
C TYR A 253 1.36 -4.52 -9.54
N LYS A 254 0.24 -5.22 -9.70
CA LYS A 254 -0.31 -5.59 -11.01
C LYS A 254 -0.73 -4.35 -11.81
N TRP A 255 -1.37 -3.37 -11.17
CA TRP A 255 -1.79 -2.14 -11.81
C TRP A 255 -0.59 -1.39 -12.39
N VAL A 256 0.47 -1.15 -11.60
CA VAL A 256 1.69 -0.48 -12.07
C VAL A 256 2.30 -1.21 -13.27
N ASN A 257 2.40 -2.55 -13.21
CA ASN A 257 2.97 -3.31 -14.33
C ASN A 257 2.10 -3.25 -15.59
N SER A 258 0.77 -3.30 -15.43
CA SER A 258 -0.17 -3.23 -16.55
C SER A 258 -0.14 -1.86 -17.23
N ILE A 259 -0.07 -0.77 -16.49
CA ILE A 259 0.02 0.57 -17.10
C ILE A 259 1.37 0.77 -17.79
N TRP A 260 2.45 0.20 -17.26
CA TRP A 260 3.75 0.19 -17.95
C TRP A 260 3.67 -0.52 -19.31
N GLU A 261 3.01 -1.67 -19.36
CA GLU A 261 2.89 -2.47 -20.59
C GLU A 261 2.00 -1.80 -21.65
N ASN A 262 0.96 -1.10 -21.22
CA ASN A 262 -0.06 -0.56 -22.11
C ASN A 262 0.13 0.93 -22.46
N GLU A 263 0.65 1.74 -21.52
CA GLU A 263 0.56 3.20 -21.58
C GLU A 263 1.93 3.90 -21.65
N GLN A 264 3.07 3.20 -21.46
CA GLN A 264 4.38 3.88 -21.40
C GLN A 264 4.77 4.66 -22.66
N ASN A 265 4.20 4.28 -23.81
CA ASN A 265 4.43 4.94 -25.10
C ASN A 265 3.28 5.88 -25.48
N ASN A 266 2.26 6.02 -24.63
CA ASN A 266 1.12 6.88 -24.87
C ASN A 266 1.45 8.31 -24.37
N PRO A 267 1.58 9.31 -25.26
CA PRO A 267 1.90 10.69 -24.84
C PRO A 267 0.75 11.39 -24.09
N GLU A 268 -0.47 10.86 -24.16
CA GLU A 268 -1.65 11.43 -23.47
C GLU A 268 -1.83 10.90 -22.05
N THR A 269 -1.03 9.92 -21.64
CA THR A 269 -1.14 9.34 -20.31
C THR A 269 -0.77 10.36 -19.23
N PRO A 270 -1.51 10.43 -18.10
CA PRO A 270 -1.19 11.37 -17.02
C PRO A 270 0.01 10.92 -16.17
N TYR A 271 0.60 9.76 -16.45
CA TYR A 271 1.67 9.17 -15.64
C TYR A 271 3.06 9.41 -16.25
N GLN A 272 4.03 9.74 -15.40
CA GLN A 272 5.44 9.67 -15.77
C GLN A 272 6.03 8.33 -15.32
N PHE A 273 6.52 7.52 -16.26
CA PHE A 273 7.09 6.21 -15.99
C PHE A 273 8.53 6.31 -15.50
N ILE A 274 8.83 5.71 -14.33
CA ILE A 274 10.15 5.74 -13.69
C ILE A 274 10.55 4.38 -13.13
N LYS A 275 11.86 4.08 -13.09
CA LYS A 275 12.40 2.85 -12.49
C LYS A 275 13.27 3.13 -11.27
N LYS A 276 13.32 2.18 -10.35
CA LYS A 276 14.32 2.08 -9.26
C LYS A 276 14.88 0.67 -9.32
N GLY A 277 16.10 0.52 -9.84
CA GLY A 277 16.61 -0.79 -10.26
C GLY A 277 15.70 -1.40 -11.33
N GLU A 278 15.26 -2.64 -11.10
CA GLU A 278 14.30 -3.36 -11.95
C GLU A 278 12.84 -3.13 -11.56
N ALA A 279 12.58 -2.49 -10.42
CA ALA A 279 11.21 -2.13 -10.03
C ALA A 279 10.67 -1.03 -10.94
N ARG A 280 9.51 -1.31 -11.52
CA ARG A 280 8.70 -0.35 -12.28
C ARG A 280 7.91 0.53 -11.31
N GLY A 281 7.79 1.81 -11.67
CA GLY A 281 6.92 2.73 -10.95
C GLY A 281 6.42 3.86 -11.82
N VAL A 282 5.49 4.62 -11.26
CA VAL A 282 4.94 5.83 -11.89
C VAL A 282 5.06 7.02 -10.94
N LEU A 283 5.27 8.19 -11.51
CA LEU A 283 5.24 9.48 -10.83
C LEU A 283 3.96 10.21 -11.24
N ILE A 284 3.22 10.67 -10.23
CA ILE A 284 1.98 11.42 -10.35
C ILE A 284 2.20 12.78 -9.71
N ASP A 285 1.80 13.85 -10.39
CA ASP A 285 1.87 15.19 -9.83
C ASP A 285 0.67 15.47 -8.92
N CYS A 286 0.95 15.64 -7.63
CA CYS A 286 -0.03 15.94 -6.58
C CYS A 286 0.34 17.23 -5.83
N MET A 287 1.08 18.15 -6.46
CA MET A 287 1.43 19.44 -5.85
C MET A 287 0.19 20.30 -5.51
N LYS A 288 -0.91 20.08 -6.23
CA LYS A 288 -2.21 20.76 -6.02
C LYS A 288 -3.15 20.00 -5.08
N CYS A 289 -2.73 18.84 -4.56
CA CYS A 289 -3.52 18.05 -3.63
C CYS A 289 -3.38 18.65 -2.22
N PHE A 290 -4.51 18.87 -1.54
CA PHE A 290 -4.54 19.58 -0.26
C PHE A 290 -4.83 18.63 0.91
N PRO A 291 -4.20 18.86 2.07
CA PRO A 291 -4.54 18.15 3.31
C PRO A 291 -6.04 18.18 3.62
N LEU A 292 -6.61 17.01 3.92
CA LEU A 292 -7.97 16.86 4.43
C LEU A 292 -7.96 16.83 5.96
N ALA A 293 -8.69 17.78 6.56
CA ALA A 293 -9.01 17.79 7.99
C ALA A 293 -10.40 17.17 8.25
N PRO A 294 -10.62 16.54 9.41
CA PRO A 294 -9.62 16.21 10.41
C PRO A 294 -8.73 15.03 9.96
N MET A 295 -7.50 15.00 10.48
CA MET A 295 -6.56 13.90 10.27
C MET A 295 -7.15 12.55 10.72
N PHE A 296 -7.83 12.56 11.87
CA PHE A 296 -8.53 11.42 12.45
C PHE A 296 -10.04 11.68 12.52
N THR A 297 -10.85 10.69 12.15
CA THR A 297 -12.29 10.82 11.88
C THR A 297 -13.15 10.24 13.02
N ARG A 298 -12.84 10.58 14.27
CA ARG A 298 -13.53 10.00 15.45
C ARG A 298 -15.05 10.02 15.33
#